data_AF-A0A438W6U2-F1
#
_entry.id   AF-A0A438W6U2-F1
#
_cell.length_a   1.000
_cell.length_b   1.000
_cell.length_c   1.000
_cell.angle_alpha   90.00
_cell.angle_beta   90.00
_cell.angle_gamma   90.00
#
_symmetry.space_group_name_H-M   'P 1'
#
loop_
_entity.id
_entity.type
_entity.pdbx_description
1 polymer ?
#
loop_
_entity_poly.entity_id
_entity_poly.type
_entity_poly.pdbx_seq_one_letter_code
_entity_poly.pdbx_strand_id
1 'polypeptide(L)'
;RKGGVLRNDAIGTFDSLNPFALKGTKAEGLDLIYDTLMVQSLDEPFAEYPLIAKDAEVAKDNSYVIFTLDKRARFSNNAPILASDVKFSFDTIMKLGSPIYRQYYQDVKKAVI
;
A
#
# COMPACT_ATOMS: atom_id res chain seq x y z
N ARG A 1 4.52 15.70 -21.77
CA ARG A 1 4.16 17.06 -21.27
C ARG A 1 3.17 16.89 -20.12
N LYS A 2 3.20 17.74 -19.09
CA LYS A 2 2.19 17.73 -18.02
C LYS A 2 0.97 18.57 -18.44
N GLY A 3 -0.22 18.16 -18.02
CA GLY A 3 -1.49 18.82 -18.35
C GLY A 3 -2.46 17.92 -19.13
N GLY A 4 -3.71 18.37 -19.22
CA GLY A 4 -4.82 17.61 -19.83
C GLY A 4 -5.75 16.97 -18.81
N VAL A 5 -6.87 16.45 -19.29
CA VAL A 5 -7.85 15.70 -18.49
C VAL A 5 -8.02 14.33 -19.12
N LEU A 6 -7.68 13.28 -18.38
CA LEU A 6 -8.03 11.91 -18.73
C LEU A 6 -9.48 11.66 -18.32
N ARG A 7 -10.31 11.20 -19.27
CA ARG A 7 -11.65 10.69 -18.99
C ARG A 7 -11.62 9.20 -19.31
N ASN A 8 -11.76 8.37 -18.28
CA ASN A 8 -11.76 6.92 -18.40
C ASN A 8 -13.12 6.38 -17.97
N ASP A 9 -13.61 5.32 -18.62
CA ASP A 9 -14.79 4.58 -18.19
C ASP A 9 -14.39 3.40 -17.28
N ALA A 10 -15.37 2.92 -16.51
CA ALA A 10 -15.26 1.74 -15.66
C ALA A 10 -16.53 0.91 -15.84
N ILE A 11 -16.40 -0.40 -15.96
CA ILE A 11 -17.54 -1.30 -16.17
C ILE A 11 -18.20 -1.60 -14.82
N GLY A 12 -19.50 -1.30 -14.70
CA GLY A 12 -20.30 -1.60 -13.51
C GLY A 12 -20.63 -0.38 -12.66
N THR A 13 -20.80 -0.58 -11.35
CA THR A 13 -21.06 0.47 -10.36
C THR A 13 -20.21 0.25 -9.11
N PHE A 14 -20.06 1.29 -8.28
CA PHE A 14 -19.42 1.20 -6.97
C PHE A 14 -20.37 1.69 -5.87
N ASP A 15 -20.14 1.24 -4.64
CA ASP A 15 -20.83 1.72 -3.43
C ASP A 15 -19.85 2.03 -2.28
N SER A 16 -18.53 1.88 -2.51
CA SER A 16 -17.49 2.07 -1.51
C SER A 16 -16.24 2.74 -2.10
N LEU A 17 -15.60 3.60 -1.30
CA LEU A 17 -14.26 4.17 -1.56
C LEU A 17 -13.18 3.54 -0.68
N ASN A 18 -13.52 2.48 0.07
CA ASN A 18 -12.58 1.72 0.87
C ASN A 18 -12.19 0.43 0.12
N PRO A 19 -10.94 0.33 -0.40
CA PRO A 19 -10.52 -0.83 -1.18
C PRO A 19 -10.18 -2.06 -0.31
N PHE A 20 -10.12 -1.91 1.02
CA PHE A 20 -9.67 -2.96 1.94
C PHE A 20 -10.82 -3.75 2.58
N ALA A 21 -12.06 -3.28 2.45
CA ALA A 21 -13.24 -3.91 3.06
C ALA A 21 -13.63 -5.22 2.36
N LEU A 22 -14.25 -6.16 3.09
CA LEU A 22 -14.80 -7.39 2.52
C LEU A 22 -16.10 -7.15 1.72
N LYS A 23 -16.91 -6.18 2.16
CA LYS A 23 -18.24 -5.91 1.60
C LYS A 23 -18.23 -4.61 0.80
N GLY A 24 -19.07 -4.58 -0.22
CA GLY A 24 -19.20 -3.47 -1.16
C GLY A 24 -18.35 -3.65 -2.40
N THR A 25 -18.69 -2.89 -3.44
CA THR A 25 -17.92 -2.79 -4.68
C THR A 25 -17.10 -1.52 -4.63
N LYS A 26 -15.77 -1.67 -4.58
CA LYS A 26 -14.85 -0.54 -4.57
C LYS A 26 -14.86 0.19 -5.92
N ALA A 27 -14.67 1.50 -5.90
CA ALA A 27 -14.43 2.27 -7.11
C ALA A 27 -13.13 1.84 -7.81
N GLU A 28 -13.10 1.90 -9.14
CA GLU A 28 -11.88 1.73 -9.94
C GLU A 28 -10.96 2.96 -9.81
N GLY A 29 -9.64 2.77 -9.90
CA GLY A 29 -8.65 3.85 -9.80
C GLY A 29 -8.27 4.26 -8.37
N LEU A 30 -8.76 3.57 -7.33
CA LEU A 30 -8.36 3.85 -5.94
C LEU A 30 -6.86 3.59 -5.68
N ASP A 31 -6.21 2.78 -6.51
CA ASP A 31 -4.75 2.57 -6.55
C ASP A 31 -3.97 3.85 -6.90
N LEU A 32 -4.61 4.87 -7.47
CA LEU A 32 -3.99 6.20 -7.68
C LEU A 32 -4.01 7.07 -6.43
N ILE A 33 -4.69 6.64 -5.36
CA ILE A 33 -4.85 7.37 -4.10
C ILE A 33 -4.07 6.71 -2.95
N TYR A 34 -3.94 5.38 -2.97
CA TYR A 34 -3.22 4.62 -1.95
C TYR A 34 -1.89 4.10 -2.49
N ASP A 35 -0.80 4.47 -1.85
CA ASP A 35 0.55 4.04 -2.21
C ASP A 35 1.04 2.87 -1.34
N THR A 36 1.92 2.05 -1.91
CA THR A 36 2.67 0.97 -1.23
C THR A 36 3.99 1.47 -0.65
N LEU A 37 4.66 0.64 0.16
CA LEU A 37 6.01 0.97 0.65
C LEU A 37 7.04 0.96 -0.48
N MET A 38 6.94 -0.01 -1.38
CA MET A 38 7.76 -0.21 -2.58
C MET A 38 6.84 -0.42 -3.78
N VAL A 39 7.30 -0.12 -4.99
CA VAL A 39 6.54 -0.28 -6.23
C VAL A 39 7.22 -1.24 -7.20
N GLN A 40 6.43 -2.17 -7.75
CA GLN A 40 6.91 -3.16 -8.71
C GLN A 40 7.27 -2.50 -10.05
N SER A 41 8.40 -2.89 -10.63
CA SER A 41 8.74 -2.52 -12.01
C SER A 41 7.85 -3.26 -12.99
N LEU A 42 7.35 -2.55 -14.00
CA LEU A 42 6.57 -3.15 -15.09
C LEU A 42 7.45 -3.84 -16.15
N ASP A 43 8.76 -3.58 -16.12
CA ASP A 43 9.73 -4.13 -17.08
C ASP A 43 10.48 -5.35 -16.52
N GLU A 44 10.24 -5.70 -15.25
CA GLU A 44 10.95 -6.78 -14.54
C GLU A 44 9.97 -7.69 -13.80
N PRO A 45 10.21 -9.02 -13.74
CA PRO A 45 9.25 -9.95 -13.14
C PRO A 45 8.96 -9.73 -11.65
N PHE A 46 9.99 -9.43 -10.84
CA PHE A 46 9.90 -9.43 -9.37
C PHE A 46 10.77 -8.33 -8.72
N ALA A 47 11.09 -7.27 -9.45
CA ALA A 47 11.87 -6.16 -8.91
C ALA A 47 10.93 -5.10 -8.31
N GLU A 48 11.25 -4.69 -7.08
CA GLU A 48 10.54 -3.66 -6.31
C GLU A 48 11.49 -2.47 -6.11
N TYR A 49 10.96 -1.26 -6.27
CA TYR A 49 11.71 -0.01 -6.17
C TYR A 49 11.13 0.93 -5.10
N PRO A 50 11.94 1.86 -4.56
CA PRO A 50 11.49 2.80 -3.54
C PRO A 50 10.24 3.61 -3.92
N LEU A 51 9.26 3.67 -3.01
CA LEU A 51 8.07 4.56 -3.10
C LEU A 51 7.91 5.36 -1.79
N ILE A 52 7.06 4.94 -0.86
CA ILE A 52 6.97 5.55 0.48
C ILE A 52 8.24 5.24 1.29
N ALA A 53 8.74 4.01 1.19
CA ALA A 53 10.03 3.62 1.74
C ALA A 53 11.14 3.97 0.74
N LYS A 54 12.19 4.64 1.23
CA LYS A 54 13.38 4.95 0.43
C LYS A 54 14.35 3.78 0.32
N ASP A 55 14.21 2.78 1.21
CA ASP A 55 15.12 1.65 1.33
C ASP A 55 14.43 0.47 2.05
N ALA A 56 14.88 -0.74 1.74
CA ALA A 56 14.42 -1.97 2.35
C ALA A 56 15.61 -2.92 2.62
N GLU A 57 15.78 -3.33 3.88
CA GLU A 57 16.77 -4.33 4.29
C GLU A 57 16.07 -5.66 4.55
N VAL A 58 16.42 -6.70 3.78
CA VAL A 58 15.89 -8.06 3.96
C VAL A 58 16.93 -8.93 4.63
N ALA A 59 16.50 -9.68 5.65
CA ALA A 59 17.37 -10.64 6.32
C ALA A 59 17.90 -11.69 5.34
N LYS A 60 19.14 -12.16 5.53
CA LYS A 60 19.73 -13.21 4.67
C LYS A 60 18.92 -14.52 4.63
N ASP A 61 18.17 -14.78 5.68
CA ASP A 61 17.29 -15.95 5.83
C ASP A 61 15.81 -15.64 5.53
N ASN A 62 15.51 -14.44 5.02
CA ASN A 62 14.16 -13.93 4.75
C ASN A 62 13.24 -13.88 5.98
N SER A 63 13.79 -13.89 7.20
CA SER A 63 12.98 -13.88 8.43
C SER A 63 12.36 -12.52 8.77
N TYR A 64 12.91 -11.43 8.23
CA TYR A 64 12.38 -10.08 8.37
C TYR A 64 12.72 -9.19 7.19
N VAL A 65 11.98 -8.08 7.10
CA VAL A 65 12.30 -6.93 6.27
C VAL A 65 12.16 -5.66 7.12
N ILE A 66 13.12 -4.74 6.99
CA ILE A 66 13.08 -3.40 7.61
C ILE A 66 12.92 -2.37 6.49
N PHE A 67 11.89 -1.55 6.58
CA PHE A 67 11.65 -0.45 5.65
C PHE A 67 12.08 0.88 6.27
N THR A 68 12.92 1.64 5.57
CA THR A 68 13.27 3.00 5.97
C THR A 68 12.40 3.99 5.20
N LEU A 69 11.56 4.76 5.90
CA LEU A 69 10.66 5.72 5.25
C LEU A 69 11.41 6.93 4.65
N ASP A 70 10.92 7.43 3.51
CA ASP A 70 11.39 8.70 2.96
C ASP A 70 10.85 9.87 3.79
N LYS A 71 11.75 10.75 4.25
CA LYS A 71 11.37 11.96 5.01
C LYS A 71 10.51 12.93 4.19
N ARG A 72 10.47 12.79 2.87
CA ARG A 72 9.64 13.57 1.94
C ARG A 72 8.24 12.97 1.73
N ALA A 73 7.99 11.74 2.17
CA ALA A 73 6.69 11.10 2.01
C ALA A 73 5.61 11.85 2.82
N ARG A 74 4.53 12.23 2.15
CA ARG A 74 3.46 13.07 2.71
C ARG A 74 2.12 12.54 2.24
N PHE A 75 1.14 12.56 3.13
CA PHE A 75 -0.27 12.43 2.73
C PHE A 75 -0.69 13.66 1.90
N SER A 76 -1.82 13.55 1.21
CA SER A 76 -2.38 14.65 0.38
C SER A 76 -2.70 15.93 1.18
N ASN A 77 -2.83 15.83 2.51
CA ASN A 77 -3.00 16.95 3.42
C ASN A 77 -1.67 17.53 3.94
N ASN A 78 -0.53 17.13 3.37
CA ASN A 78 0.83 17.51 3.77
C ASN A 78 1.30 17.00 5.15
N ALA A 79 0.57 16.11 5.81
CA ALA A 79 1.11 15.43 7.00
C ALA A 79 2.24 14.47 6.61
N PRO A 80 3.37 14.39 7.35
CA PRO A 80 4.40 13.38 7.12
C PRO A 80 3.83 11.98 7.32
N ILE A 81 4.24 11.05 6.45
CA ILE A 81 3.98 9.62 6.67
C ILE A 81 5.01 9.12 7.68
N LEU A 82 4.54 8.54 8.78
CA LEU A 82 5.34 8.02 9.88
C LEU A 82 5.28 6.49 9.93
N ALA A 83 6.25 5.88 10.61
CA ALA A 83 6.25 4.43 10.85
C ALA A 83 5.00 3.97 11.61
N SER A 84 4.45 4.83 12.48
CA SER A 84 3.18 4.59 13.17
C SER A 84 1.99 4.47 12.21
N ASP A 85 1.99 5.18 11.08
CA ASP A 85 0.90 5.12 10.10
C ASP A 85 0.95 3.81 9.30
N VAL A 86 2.16 3.33 9.01
CA VAL A 86 2.39 2.01 8.38
C VAL A 86 1.94 0.90 9.32
N LYS A 87 2.36 0.97 10.59
CA LYS A 87 1.92 0.00 11.62
C LYS A 87 0.41 0.05 11.82
N PHE A 88 -0.18 1.24 11.90
CA PHE A 88 -1.63 1.41 12.00
C PHE A 88 -2.37 0.79 10.81
N SER A 89 -1.87 1.00 9.59
CA SER A 89 -2.44 0.41 8.37
C SER A 89 -2.41 -1.11 8.43
N PHE A 90 -1.25 -1.70 8.75
CA PHE A 90 -1.11 -3.15 8.90
C PHE A 90 -2.07 -3.71 9.96
N ASP A 91 -2.04 -3.16 11.19
CA ASP A 91 -2.88 -3.63 12.30
C ASP A 91 -4.37 -3.48 11.97
N THR A 92 -4.77 -2.39 11.30
CA THR A 92 -6.16 -2.13 10.91
C THR A 92 -6.65 -3.09 9.83
N ILE A 93 -5.86 -3.30 8.78
CA ILE A 93 -6.20 -4.22 7.68
C ILE A 93 -6.28 -5.66 8.21
N MET A 94 -5.35 -6.06 9.09
CA MET A 94 -5.38 -7.39 9.70
C MET A 94 -6.59 -7.60 10.61
N LYS A 95 -7.12 -6.54 11.24
CA LYS A 95 -8.28 -6.63 12.14
C LYS A 95 -9.62 -6.49 11.43
N LEU A 96 -9.73 -5.53 10.51
CA LEU A 96 -11.01 -5.06 9.93
C LEU A 96 -11.10 -5.24 8.42
N GLY A 97 -9.99 -5.52 7.75
CA GLY A 97 -9.95 -5.73 6.30
C GLY A 97 -10.57 -7.05 5.87
N SER A 98 -10.65 -7.23 4.55
CA SER A 98 -11.03 -8.49 3.94
C SER A 98 -10.16 -9.65 4.46
N PRO A 99 -10.73 -10.85 4.73
CA PRO A 99 -9.97 -12.00 5.21
C PRO A 99 -8.78 -12.39 4.32
N ILE A 100 -8.78 -12.00 3.04
CA ILE A 100 -7.66 -12.23 2.12
C ILE A 100 -6.35 -11.63 2.62
N TYR A 101 -6.40 -10.47 3.31
CA TYR A 101 -5.20 -9.85 3.86
C TYR A 101 -4.62 -10.64 5.03
N ARG A 102 -5.48 -11.19 5.89
CA ARG A 102 -5.02 -12.08 6.98
C ARG A 102 -4.38 -13.35 6.46
N GLN A 103 -4.94 -13.91 5.38
CA GLN A 103 -4.36 -15.07 4.73
C GLN A 103 -3.01 -14.73 4.10
N TYR A 104 -2.92 -13.59 3.41
CA TYR A 104 -1.68 -13.14 2.77
C TYR A 104 -0.56 -12.88 3.79
N TYR A 105 -0.88 -12.24 4.93
CA TYR A 105 0.09 -11.91 5.98
C TYR A 105 0.18 -12.96 7.11
N GLN A 106 -0.31 -14.19 6.90
CA GLN A 106 -0.37 -15.21 7.95
C GLN A 106 1.00 -15.57 8.54
N ASP A 107 2.08 -15.41 7.76
CA ASP A 107 3.46 -15.71 8.18
C ASP A 107 4.12 -14.55 8.95
N VAL A 108 3.48 -13.37 9.01
CA VAL A 108 4.00 -12.21 9.72
C VAL A 108 3.74 -12.35 11.21
N LYS A 109 4.77 -12.66 11.99
CA LYS A 109 4.66 -12.80 13.45
C LYS A 109 4.42 -11.48 14.18
N LYS A 110 5.03 -10.39 13.70
CA LYS A 110 4.94 -9.06 14.33
C LYS A 110 5.29 -7.95 13.35
N ALA A 111 4.65 -6.80 13.52
CA ALA A 111 5.03 -5.52 12.92
C ALA A 111 5.38 -4.52 14.04
N VAL A 112 6.61 -3.99 14.00
CA VAL A 112 7.18 -3.11 15.03
C VAL A 112 7.70 -1.82 14.41
N ILE A 113 7.84 -0.77 15.24
CA ILE A 113 8.41 0.53 14.88
C ILE A 113 9.67 0.80 15.71
#